data_AF-A0A7Y2ZRS4-F1
#
_entry.id   AF-A0A7Y2ZRS4-F1
#
_cell.length_a   1.000
_cell.length_b   1.000
_cell.length_c   1.000
_cell.angle_alpha   90.00
_cell.angle_beta   90.00
_cell.angle_gamma   90.00
#
_symmetry.space_group_name_H-M   'P 1'
#
loop_
_entity.id
_entity.type
_entity.pdbx_description
1 polymer ?
#
loop_
_entity_poly.entity_id
_entity_poly.type
_entity_poly.pdbx_seq_one_letter_code
_entity_poly.pdbx_strand_id
1 'polypeptide(L)'
;MKTRSFKRVMVWELPIRIFHWLNVLSIIVLSVTGFLIADPPALMSNQEATYIHFFGYIRFIHFVAAYVFFFVMIMRIYWLFVGNRFASWRAFWPFRKVFWRNFWHVMKIDVLLQNEKVEDVTKISIGHNSVAKLSYIAMFLIAVVMVITGFGLYADLSTWWLPKLFDWVVPFFGGDYLVRTIHHVCMWLFIFFTMVHVYLVMY
;
A
#
# COMPACT_ATOMS: atom_id res chain seq x y z
N MET A 1 -23.24 27.56 27.16
CA MET A 1 -22.72 26.43 26.35
C MET A 1 -22.08 25.41 27.28
N LYS A 2 -22.42 24.11 27.19
CA LYS A 2 -21.70 23.06 27.93
C LYS A 2 -20.28 22.94 27.36
N THR A 3 -19.26 23.21 28.17
CA THR A 3 -17.87 23.00 27.81
C THR A 3 -17.60 21.49 27.72
N ARG A 4 -17.11 21.02 26.57
CA ARG A 4 -16.71 19.61 26.39
C ARG A 4 -15.21 19.50 26.71
N SER A 5 -14.86 18.58 27.60
CA SER A 5 -13.46 18.26 27.91
C SER A 5 -12.94 17.24 26.90
N PHE A 6 -11.89 17.60 26.15
CA PHE A 6 -11.25 16.71 25.18
C PHE A 6 -10.04 16.03 25.83
N LYS A 7 -9.97 14.70 25.70
CA LYS A 7 -8.82 13.91 26.16
C LYS A 7 -8.03 13.41 24.95
N ARG A 8 -6.71 13.64 24.94
CA ARG A 8 -5.82 13.05 23.94
C ARG A 8 -5.79 11.52 24.14
N VAL A 9 -6.03 10.78 23.06
CA VAL A 9 -5.96 9.31 23.05
C VAL A 9 -4.85 8.90 22.10
N MET A 10 -3.99 7.99 22.52
CA MET A 10 -2.94 7.44 21.67
C MET A 10 -3.58 6.39 20.74
N VAL A 11 -3.90 6.82 19.52
CA VAL A 11 -4.51 5.96 18.50
C VAL A 11 -3.44 5.14 17.77
N TRP A 12 -2.35 5.81 17.36
CA TRP A 12 -1.27 5.23 16.57
C TRP A 12 0.00 5.01 17.39
N GLU A 13 0.30 3.74 17.65
CA GLU A 13 1.52 3.26 18.32
C GLU A 13 2.76 3.49 17.43
N LEU A 14 3.94 3.58 18.06
CA LEU A 14 5.21 3.78 17.36
C LEU A 14 5.44 2.76 16.22
N PRO A 15 5.20 1.45 16.39
CA PRO A 15 5.40 0.46 15.33
C PRO A 15 4.51 0.69 14.10
N ILE A 16 3.31 1.22 14.30
CA ILE A 16 2.38 1.55 13.21
C ILE A 16 2.86 2.78 12.43
N ARG A 17 3.50 3.73 13.10
CA ARG A 17 4.12 4.89 12.44
C ARG A 17 5.33 4.48 11.64
N ILE A 18 6.18 3.61 12.20
CA ILE A 18 7.32 3.04 11.49
C ILE A 18 6.84 2.27 10.24
N PHE A 19 5.83 1.41 10.40
CA PHE A 19 5.16 0.73 9.29
C PHE A 19 4.72 1.70 8.19
N HIS A 20 4.03 2.77 8.57
CA HIS A 20 3.51 3.76 7.63
C HIS A 20 4.65 4.41 6.84
N TRP A 21 5.65 4.97 7.52
CA TRP A 21 6.73 5.71 6.86
C TRP A 21 7.66 4.82 6.03
N LEU A 22 7.93 3.59 6.47
CA LEU A 22 8.66 2.62 5.67
C LEU A 22 7.89 2.25 4.40
N ASN A 23 6.57 2.03 4.48
CA ASN A 23 5.77 1.79 3.29
C ASN A 23 5.73 2.98 2.35
N VAL A 24 5.59 4.21 2.87
CA VAL A 24 5.62 5.42 2.03
C VAL A 24 6.92 5.46 1.24
N LEU A 25 8.06 5.28 1.92
CA LEU A 25 9.37 5.27 1.26
C LEU A 25 9.48 4.13 0.24
N SER A 26 9.10 2.91 0.62
CA SER A 26 9.14 1.75 -0.27
C SER A 26 8.26 1.93 -1.51
N ILE A 27 7.02 2.40 -1.35
CA ILE A 27 6.08 2.59 -2.46
C ILE A 27 6.60 3.64 -3.44
N ILE A 28 7.18 4.75 -2.94
CA ILE A 28 7.79 5.77 -3.79
C ILE A 28 8.94 5.19 -4.60
N VAL A 29 9.90 4.54 -3.92
CA VAL A 29 11.07 3.95 -4.57
C VAL A 29 10.66 2.88 -5.58
N LEU A 30 9.76 1.96 -5.20
CA LEU A 30 9.26 0.88 -6.04
C LEU A 30 8.49 1.41 -7.25
N SER A 31 7.67 2.44 -7.09
CA SER A 31 6.92 3.01 -8.21
C SER A 31 7.85 3.70 -9.20
N VAL A 32 8.76 4.55 -8.72
CA VAL A 32 9.72 5.26 -9.59
C VAL A 32 10.62 4.29 -10.33
N THR A 33 11.25 3.35 -9.62
CA THR A 33 12.11 2.34 -10.25
C THR A 33 11.32 1.37 -11.13
N GLY A 34 10.09 1.02 -10.75
CA GLY A 34 9.20 0.16 -11.54
C GLY A 34 8.83 0.78 -12.88
N PHE A 35 8.56 2.10 -12.91
CA PHE A 35 8.40 2.84 -14.17
C PHE A 35 9.63 2.79 -15.05
N LEU A 36 10.80 3.06 -14.48
CA LEU A 36 12.07 3.02 -15.23
C LEU A 36 12.45 1.62 -15.70
N ILE A 37 11.93 0.56 -15.06
CA ILE A 37 12.07 -0.82 -15.53
C ILE A 37 11.10 -1.12 -16.67
N ALA A 38 9.90 -0.56 -16.62
CA ALA A 38 8.88 -0.74 -17.65
C ALA A 38 9.25 -0.02 -18.96
N ASP A 39 9.73 1.22 -18.83
CA ASP A 39 10.10 2.10 -19.92
C ASP A 39 11.48 2.73 -19.63
N PRO A 40 12.57 1.99 -19.88
CA PRO A 40 13.91 2.45 -19.58
C PRO A 40 14.30 3.64 -20.47
N PRO A 41 14.86 4.73 -19.90
CA PRO A 41 15.25 5.89 -20.68
C PRO A 41 16.39 5.52 -21.64
N ALA A 42 16.31 6.05 -22.87
CA ALA A 42 17.36 5.92 -23.87
C ALA A 42 18.54 6.84 -23.53
N LEU A 43 19.42 6.38 -22.64
CA LEU A 43 20.66 7.07 -22.31
C LEU A 43 21.73 6.74 -23.34
N MET A 44 22.02 7.67 -24.25
CA MET A 44 23.12 7.53 -25.20
C MET A 44 24.44 7.84 -24.48
N SER A 45 25.39 6.90 -24.52
CA SER A 45 26.73 7.06 -23.96
C SER A 45 27.78 6.53 -24.93
N ASN A 46 28.88 7.26 -25.06
CA ASN A 46 30.06 6.82 -25.82
C ASN A 46 31.03 5.97 -24.99
N GLN A 47 30.66 5.66 -23.74
CA GLN A 47 31.47 4.81 -22.86
C GLN A 47 31.23 3.32 -23.16
N GLU A 48 32.25 2.49 -22.91
CA GLU A 48 32.14 1.04 -23.00
C GLU A 48 31.07 0.49 -22.04
N ALA A 49 30.28 -0.49 -22.50
CA ALA A 49 29.19 -1.08 -21.72
C ALA A 49 29.65 -1.68 -20.38
N THR A 50 30.91 -2.12 -20.30
CA THR A 50 31.53 -2.62 -19.06
C THR A 50 31.49 -1.62 -17.92
N TYR A 51 31.46 -0.32 -18.19
CA TYR A 51 31.44 0.74 -17.18
C TYR A 51 30.04 1.35 -16.98
N ILE A 52 29.03 0.91 -17.73
CA ILE A 52 27.67 1.45 -17.68
C ILE A 52 26.75 0.44 -16.96
N HIS A 53 26.36 0.77 -15.73
CA HIS A 53 25.51 -0.10 -14.90
C HIS A 53 24.18 0.54 -14.47
N PHE A 54 23.79 1.65 -15.10
CA PHE A 54 22.60 2.43 -14.72
C PHE A 54 21.34 1.58 -14.54
N PHE A 55 20.97 0.79 -15.56
CA PHE A 55 19.79 -0.07 -15.50
C PHE A 55 19.92 -1.18 -14.45
N GLY A 56 21.13 -1.69 -14.25
CA GLY A 56 21.45 -2.65 -13.17
C GLY A 56 21.19 -2.06 -11.79
N TYR A 57 21.61 -0.82 -11.54
CA TYR A 57 21.35 -0.13 -10.27
C TYR A 57 19.85 0.12 -10.03
N ILE A 58 19.09 0.52 -11.06
CA ILE A 58 17.63 0.69 -10.93
C ILE A 58 16.99 -0.62 -10.48
N ARG A 59 17.31 -1.73 -11.14
CA ARG A 59 16.77 -3.06 -10.81
C ARG A 59 17.19 -3.48 -9.41
N PHE A 60 18.45 -3.29 -9.05
CA PHE A 60 18.96 -3.60 -7.72
C PHE A 60 18.20 -2.83 -6.63
N ILE A 61 18.03 -1.51 -6.78
CA ILE A 61 17.28 -0.66 -5.84
C ILE A 61 15.83 -1.13 -5.75
N HIS A 62 15.19 -1.45 -6.88
CA HIS A 62 13.83 -1.99 -6.91
C HIS A 62 13.71 -3.28 -6.09
N PHE A 63 14.61 -4.24 -6.29
CA PHE A 63 14.58 -5.51 -5.55
C PHE A 63 14.85 -5.33 -4.06
N VAL A 64 15.83 -4.49 -3.68
CA VAL A 64 16.10 -4.17 -2.27
C VAL A 64 14.87 -3.52 -1.61
N ALA A 65 14.25 -2.55 -2.27
CA ALA A 65 13.02 -1.92 -1.78
C ALA A 65 11.85 -2.90 -1.67
N ALA A 66 11.78 -3.90 -2.56
CA ALA A 66 10.75 -4.96 -2.52
C ALA A 66 10.93 -5.86 -1.30
N TYR A 67 12.16 -6.22 -0.93
CA TYR A 67 12.43 -6.95 0.31
C TYR A 67 12.04 -6.14 1.56
N VAL A 68 12.38 -4.85 1.60
CA VAL A 68 11.96 -3.96 2.70
C VAL A 68 10.43 -3.93 2.81
N PHE A 69 9.74 -3.71 1.69
CA PHE A 69 8.28 -3.70 1.63
C PHE A 69 7.66 -5.02 2.12
N PHE A 70 8.22 -6.16 1.69
CA PHE A 70 7.79 -7.49 2.10
C PHE A 70 7.87 -7.70 3.62
N PHE A 71 9.02 -7.39 4.24
CA PHE A 71 9.18 -7.54 5.69
C PHE A 71 8.32 -6.55 6.49
N VAL A 72 8.13 -5.33 5.98
CA VAL A 72 7.19 -4.35 6.56
C VAL A 72 5.75 -4.87 6.50
N MET A 73 5.37 -5.57 5.42
CA MET A 73 4.07 -6.22 5.31
C MET A 73 3.92 -7.39 6.30
N ILE A 74 4.95 -8.21 6.49
CA ILE A 74 4.95 -9.28 7.52
C ILE A 74 4.78 -8.67 8.92
N MET A 75 5.54 -7.63 9.23
CA MET A 75 5.41 -6.91 10.51
C MET A 75 3.97 -6.44 10.72
N ARG A 76 3.30 -5.96 9.65
CA ARG A 76 1.90 -5.55 9.73
C ARG A 76 0.96 -6.70 9.99
N ILE A 77 1.13 -7.82 9.31
CA ILE A 77 0.33 -9.03 9.54
C ILE A 77 0.43 -9.45 11.00
N TYR A 78 1.64 -9.46 11.56
CA TYR A 78 1.85 -9.72 12.98
C TYR A 78 1.10 -8.71 13.87
N TRP A 79 1.19 -7.41 13.57
CA TRP A 79 0.52 -6.35 14.34
C TRP A 79 -1.01 -6.35 14.22
N LEU A 80 -1.60 -7.02 13.22
CA LEU A 80 -3.04 -7.22 13.13
C LEU A 80 -3.58 -8.06 14.30
N PHE A 81 -2.75 -8.91 14.90
CA PHE A 81 -3.13 -9.78 16.01
C PHE A 81 -2.75 -9.20 17.38
N VAL A 82 -1.57 -8.57 17.48
CA VAL A 82 -1.01 -8.09 18.77
C VAL A 82 -1.33 -6.61 19.04
N GLY A 83 -1.64 -5.82 18.01
CA GLY A 83 -1.84 -4.38 18.13
C GLY A 83 -3.06 -3.96 18.94
N ASN A 84 -3.12 -2.68 19.28
CA ASN A 84 -4.24 -2.11 20.03
C ASN A 84 -5.62 -2.24 19.33
N ARG A 85 -6.67 -1.81 20.02
CA ARG A 85 -8.06 -1.85 19.51
C ARG A 85 -8.30 -1.12 18.18
N PHE A 86 -7.40 -0.22 17.78
CA PHE A 86 -7.49 0.57 16.54
C PHE A 86 -6.62 0.00 15.41
N ALA A 87 -5.57 -0.74 15.77
CA ALA A 87 -4.59 -1.33 14.86
C ALA A 87 -4.88 -2.80 14.52
N SER A 88 -5.53 -3.51 15.44
CA SER A 88 -5.88 -4.92 15.28
C SER A 88 -6.95 -5.12 14.21
N TRP A 89 -6.98 -6.33 13.65
CA TRP A 89 -7.91 -6.70 12.57
C TRP A 89 -9.39 -6.45 12.93
N ARG A 90 -9.74 -6.53 14.22
CA ARG A 90 -11.10 -6.29 14.75
C ARG A 90 -11.61 -4.89 14.43
N ALA A 91 -10.71 -3.91 14.27
CA ALA A 91 -11.05 -2.54 13.88
C ALA A 91 -11.55 -2.43 12.43
N PHE A 92 -11.17 -3.38 11.57
CA PHE A 92 -11.40 -3.39 10.14
C PHE A 92 -12.57 -4.30 9.71
N TRP A 93 -13.26 -4.97 10.64
CA TRP A 93 -14.32 -5.94 10.33
C TRP A 93 -15.52 -5.30 9.61
N PRO A 94 -15.78 -5.60 8.31
CA PRO A 94 -16.77 -4.89 7.50
C PRO A 94 -18.19 -5.45 7.62
N PHE A 95 -18.41 -6.57 8.32
CA PHE A 95 -19.71 -7.27 8.31
C PHE A 95 -20.74 -6.72 9.31
N ARG A 96 -20.48 -5.60 9.98
CA ARG A 96 -21.44 -4.99 10.93
C ARG A 96 -22.38 -4.06 10.18
N LYS A 97 -23.70 -4.13 10.44
CA LYS A 97 -24.70 -3.21 9.83
C LYS A 97 -24.35 -1.72 10.04
N VAL A 98 -23.78 -1.39 11.21
CA VAL A 98 -23.31 -0.02 11.54
C VAL A 98 -22.20 0.44 10.61
N PHE A 99 -21.31 -0.46 10.17
CA PHE A 99 -20.22 -0.14 9.26
C PHE A 99 -20.75 0.37 7.91
N TRP A 100 -21.71 -0.34 7.32
CA TRP A 100 -22.32 0.00 6.04
C TRP A 100 -23.20 1.25 6.09
N ARG A 101 -23.90 1.47 7.21
CA ARG A 101 -24.62 2.75 7.42
C ARG A 101 -23.65 3.92 7.44
N ASN A 102 -22.54 3.79 8.16
CA ASN A 102 -21.49 4.81 8.21
C ASN A 102 -20.79 4.96 6.85
N PHE A 103 -20.59 3.87 6.10
CA PHE A 103 -20.03 3.91 4.75
C PHE A 103 -20.88 4.78 3.83
N TRP A 104 -22.20 4.52 3.75
CA TRP A 104 -23.09 5.32 2.91
C TRP A 104 -23.21 6.77 3.35
N HIS A 105 -23.10 7.03 4.65
CA HIS A 105 -23.08 8.38 5.19
C HIS A 105 -21.84 9.16 4.75
N VAL A 106 -20.65 8.57 4.92
CA VAL A 106 -19.36 9.13 4.48
C VAL A 106 -19.34 9.33 2.96
N MET A 107 -19.83 8.36 2.18
CA MET A 107 -19.93 8.50 0.72
C MET A 107 -20.81 9.68 0.31
N LYS A 108 -21.93 9.91 0.99
CA LYS A 108 -22.85 11.02 0.66
C LYS A 108 -22.26 12.39 1.00
N ILE A 109 -21.60 12.49 2.14
CA ILE A 109 -21.11 13.77 2.65
C ILE A 109 -19.75 14.08 2.03
N ASP A 110 -18.78 13.18 2.15
CA ASP A 110 -17.39 13.45 1.79
C ASP A 110 -17.16 13.29 0.28
N VAL A 111 -17.82 12.31 -0.37
CA VAL A 111 -17.60 12.05 -1.81
C VAL A 111 -18.63 12.76 -2.68
N LEU A 112 -19.91 12.76 -2.30
CA LEU A 112 -20.98 13.43 -3.05
C LEU A 112 -21.22 14.89 -2.62
N LEU A 113 -20.41 15.41 -1.70
CA LEU A 113 -20.45 16.80 -1.23
C LEU A 113 -21.85 17.23 -0.76
N GLN A 114 -22.64 16.33 -0.17
CA GLN A 114 -23.94 16.68 0.38
C GLN A 114 -23.78 17.45 1.69
N ASN A 115 -24.40 18.63 1.77
CA ASN A 115 -24.38 19.47 2.97
C ASN A 115 -25.03 18.76 4.17
N GLU A 116 -24.29 18.58 5.25
CA GLU A 116 -24.88 18.21 6.54
C GLU A 116 -25.61 19.40 7.15
N LYS A 117 -26.86 19.18 7.57
CA LYS A 117 -27.66 20.21 8.24
C LYS A 117 -27.26 20.45 9.71
N VAL A 118 -26.52 19.52 10.33
CA VAL A 118 -26.08 19.58 11.75
C VAL A 118 -24.76 18.83 11.93
N GLU A 119 -23.68 19.54 12.29
CA GLU A 119 -22.40 18.94 12.66
C GLU A 119 -22.50 18.23 14.02
N ASP A 120 -22.66 16.91 14.01
CA ASP A 120 -22.65 16.12 15.24
C ASP A 120 -21.27 15.52 15.49
N VAL A 121 -20.47 16.26 16.27
CA VAL A 121 -19.11 15.85 16.69
C VAL A 121 -19.06 14.50 17.42
N THR A 122 -20.19 13.93 17.88
CA THR A 122 -20.23 12.59 18.50
C THR A 122 -20.19 11.46 17.48
N LYS A 123 -20.44 11.76 16.19
CA LYS A 123 -20.38 10.80 15.07
C LYS A 123 -19.00 10.71 14.43
N ILE A 124 -18.07 11.58 14.81
CA ILE A 124 -16.70 11.56 14.31
C ILE A 124 -16.04 10.25 14.74
N SER A 125 -15.68 9.41 13.76
CA SER A 125 -15.06 8.13 14.03
C SER A 125 -13.66 8.33 14.61
N ILE A 126 -13.38 7.76 15.77
CA ILE A 126 -12.03 7.78 16.34
C ILE A 126 -11.16 6.81 15.53
N GLY A 127 -10.19 7.35 14.79
CA GLY A 127 -9.32 6.60 13.88
C GLY A 127 -9.81 6.66 12.43
N HIS A 128 -9.99 5.51 11.80
CA HIS A 128 -10.42 5.44 10.40
C HIS A 128 -11.95 5.44 10.25
N ASN A 129 -12.47 6.23 9.30
CA ASN A 129 -13.86 6.14 8.86
C ASN A 129 -14.10 4.83 8.08
N SER A 130 -15.37 4.47 7.82
CA SER A 130 -15.70 3.19 7.15
C SER A 130 -15.12 3.09 5.74
N VAL A 131 -15.10 4.17 4.97
CA VAL A 131 -14.56 4.20 3.60
C VAL A 131 -13.05 3.97 3.60
N ALA A 132 -12.33 4.68 4.47
CA ALA A 132 -10.89 4.54 4.66
C ALA A 132 -10.52 3.12 5.10
N LYS A 133 -11.29 2.48 5.99
CA LYS A 133 -11.05 1.08 6.37
C LYS A 133 -11.15 0.14 5.18
N LEU A 134 -12.16 0.32 4.32
CA LEU A 134 -12.34 -0.50 3.13
C LEU A 134 -11.20 -0.28 2.13
N SER A 135 -10.79 0.98 1.92
CA SER A 135 -9.66 1.28 1.05
C SER A 135 -8.36 0.66 1.56
N TYR A 136 -8.10 0.67 2.86
CA TYR A 136 -6.91 0.00 3.41
C TYR A 136 -6.95 -1.53 3.27
N ILE A 137 -8.12 -2.16 3.38
CA ILE A 137 -8.26 -3.59 3.10
C ILE A 137 -7.94 -3.86 1.62
N ALA A 138 -8.51 -3.08 0.71
CA ALA A 138 -8.24 -3.21 -0.72
C ALA A 138 -6.75 -3.03 -1.02
N MET A 139 -6.12 -1.99 -0.48
CA MET A 139 -4.70 -1.73 -0.65
C MET A 139 -3.81 -2.83 -0.06
N PHE A 140 -4.21 -3.43 1.05
CA PHE A 140 -3.49 -4.57 1.62
C PHE A 140 -3.56 -5.80 0.71
N LEU A 141 -4.72 -6.08 0.10
CA LEU A 141 -4.85 -7.16 -0.88
C LEU A 141 -4.01 -6.90 -2.14
N ILE A 142 -4.02 -5.66 -2.65
CA ILE A 142 -3.18 -5.26 -3.79
C ILE A 142 -1.69 -5.39 -3.42
N ALA A 143 -1.29 -5.05 -2.19
CA ALA A 143 0.07 -5.26 -1.70
C ALA A 143 0.49 -6.74 -1.75
N VAL A 144 -0.39 -7.65 -1.35
CA VAL A 144 -0.15 -9.09 -1.42
C VAL A 144 0.03 -9.53 -2.87
N VAL A 145 -0.81 -9.06 -3.79
CA VAL A 145 -0.66 -9.35 -5.23
C VAL A 145 0.68 -8.82 -5.76
N MET A 146 1.08 -7.60 -5.39
CA MET A 146 2.38 -7.02 -5.77
C MET A 146 3.55 -7.87 -5.28
N VAL A 147 3.50 -8.36 -4.04
CA VAL A 147 4.53 -9.24 -3.48
C VAL A 147 4.60 -10.57 -4.25
N ILE A 148 3.46 -11.22 -4.47
CA ILE A 148 3.41 -12.52 -5.16
C ILE A 148 3.92 -12.39 -6.60
N THR A 149 3.41 -11.41 -7.35
CA THR A 149 3.81 -11.18 -8.74
C THR A 149 5.25 -10.69 -8.85
N GLY A 150 5.70 -9.81 -7.96
CA GLY A 150 7.06 -9.28 -7.94
C GLY A 150 8.11 -10.35 -7.63
N PHE A 151 7.89 -11.15 -6.59
CA PHE A 151 8.80 -12.27 -6.30
C PHE A 151 8.72 -13.38 -7.35
N GLY A 152 7.54 -13.62 -7.94
CA GLY A 152 7.39 -14.56 -9.06
C GLY A 152 8.28 -14.18 -10.26
N LEU A 153 8.22 -12.91 -10.68
CA LEU A 153 9.08 -12.39 -11.77
C LEU A 153 10.57 -12.32 -11.40
N TYR A 154 10.90 -12.29 -10.11
CA TYR A 154 12.27 -12.26 -9.63
C TYR A 154 12.84 -13.67 -9.36
N ALA A 155 12.00 -14.71 -9.28
CA ALA A 155 12.37 -16.05 -8.85
C ALA A 155 13.50 -16.63 -9.69
N ASP A 156 13.40 -16.58 -11.03
CA ASP A 156 14.41 -17.12 -11.94
C ASP A 156 15.77 -16.43 -11.84
N LEU A 157 15.78 -15.15 -11.49
CA LEU A 157 16.99 -14.35 -11.41
C LEU A 157 17.72 -14.48 -10.07
N SER A 158 17.03 -14.95 -9.03
CA SER A 158 17.60 -15.05 -7.70
C SER A 158 18.17 -16.44 -7.44
N THR A 159 19.34 -16.51 -6.80
CA THR A 159 19.87 -17.76 -6.25
C THR A 159 19.42 -18.02 -4.81
N TRP A 160 18.74 -17.05 -4.18
CA TRP A 160 18.28 -17.16 -2.80
C TRP A 160 16.95 -17.91 -2.71
N TRP A 161 16.69 -18.60 -1.59
CA TRP A 161 15.51 -19.45 -1.43
C TRP A 161 14.18 -18.70 -1.38
N LEU A 162 14.16 -17.46 -0.86
CA LEU A 162 12.90 -16.75 -0.61
C LEU A 162 12.14 -16.42 -1.92
N PRO A 163 12.75 -15.82 -2.96
CA PRO A 163 12.07 -15.64 -4.25
C PRO A 163 11.64 -16.96 -4.89
N LYS A 164 12.42 -18.03 -4.71
CA LYS A 164 12.11 -19.36 -5.26
C LYS A 164 10.82 -19.97 -4.69
N LEU A 165 10.30 -19.48 -3.56
CA LEU A 165 8.97 -19.86 -3.07
C LEU A 165 7.83 -19.41 -4.00
N PHE A 166 8.10 -18.47 -4.91
CA PHE A 166 7.12 -17.88 -5.82
C PHE A 166 7.31 -18.33 -7.28
N ASP A 167 8.16 -19.33 -7.52
CA ASP A 167 8.48 -19.85 -8.86
C ASP A 167 7.25 -20.38 -9.61
N TRP A 168 6.23 -20.83 -8.85
CA TRP A 168 4.95 -21.30 -9.39
C TRP A 168 4.07 -20.20 -10.01
N VAL A 169 4.34 -18.92 -9.73
CA VAL A 169 3.47 -17.81 -10.11
C VAL A 169 3.45 -17.63 -11.63
N VAL A 170 4.62 -17.58 -12.27
CA VAL A 170 4.70 -17.37 -13.73
C VAL A 170 4.03 -18.51 -14.52
N PRO A 171 4.29 -19.80 -14.20
CA PRO A 171 3.57 -20.92 -14.82
C PRO A 171 2.06 -20.89 -14.56
N PHE A 172 1.61 -20.51 -13.35
CA PHE A 172 0.19 -20.46 -13.01
C PHE A 172 -0.59 -19.45 -13.87
N PHE A 173 0.02 -18.30 -14.19
CA PHE A 173 -0.58 -17.28 -15.05
C PHE A 173 -0.30 -17.51 -16.56
N GLY A 174 0.41 -18.57 -16.93
CA GLY A 174 0.67 -18.92 -18.33
C GLY A 174 1.75 -18.07 -19.00
N GLY A 175 2.60 -17.38 -18.24
CA GLY A 175 3.78 -16.67 -18.76
C GLY A 175 4.04 -15.29 -18.14
N ASP A 176 5.25 -14.77 -18.38
CA ASP A 176 5.73 -13.52 -17.78
C ASP A 176 4.92 -12.29 -18.16
N TYR A 177 4.38 -12.25 -19.39
CA TYR A 177 3.66 -11.10 -19.90
C TYR A 177 2.46 -10.75 -19.01
N LEU A 178 1.61 -11.74 -18.71
CA LEU A 178 0.42 -11.51 -17.89
C LEU A 178 0.79 -11.11 -16.46
N VAL A 179 1.78 -11.76 -15.85
CA VAL A 179 2.25 -11.43 -14.50
C VAL A 179 2.79 -10.01 -14.44
N ARG A 180 3.57 -9.58 -15.43
CA ARG A 180 4.05 -8.20 -15.57
C ARG A 180 2.89 -7.23 -15.72
N THR A 181 1.91 -7.52 -16.57
CA THR A 181 0.73 -6.67 -16.72
C THR A 181 -0.02 -6.50 -15.41
N ILE A 182 -0.27 -7.58 -14.67
CA ILE A 182 -0.92 -7.52 -13.35
C ILE A 182 -0.09 -6.67 -12.40
N HIS A 183 1.23 -6.88 -12.34
CA HIS A 183 2.14 -6.10 -11.50
C HIS A 183 2.10 -4.60 -11.83
N HIS A 184 2.12 -4.23 -13.11
CA HIS A 184 2.02 -2.84 -13.55
C HIS A 184 0.66 -2.21 -13.25
N VAL A 185 -0.44 -2.94 -13.44
CA VAL A 185 -1.80 -2.45 -13.09
C VAL A 185 -1.90 -2.20 -11.59
N CYS A 186 -1.39 -3.11 -10.76
CA CYS A 186 -1.37 -2.93 -9.32
C CYS A 186 -0.50 -1.73 -8.89
N MET A 187 0.64 -1.48 -9.53
CA MET A 187 1.45 -0.27 -9.33
C MET A 187 0.63 1.01 -9.61
N TRP A 188 -0.11 1.06 -10.71
CA TRP A 188 -0.99 2.20 -11.02
C TRP A 188 -2.08 2.42 -9.97
N LEU A 189 -2.66 1.35 -9.44
CA LEU A 189 -3.62 1.44 -8.33
C LEU A 189 -2.98 2.02 -7.06
N PHE A 190 -1.73 1.65 -6.75
CA PHE A 190 -0.97 2.26 -5.65
C PHE A 190 -0.76 3.76 -5.84
N ILE A 191 -0.37 4.18 -7.05
CA ILE A 191 -0.17 5.60 -7.37
C ILE A 191 -1.48 6.37 -7.23
N PHE A 192 -2.55 5.88 -7.84
CA PHE A 192 -3.87 6.51 -7.76
C PHE A 192 -4.35 6.62 -6.30
N PHE A 193 -4.25 5.54 -5.53
CA PHE A 193 -4.60 5.56 -4.12
C PHE A 193 -3.76 6.58 -3.34
N THR A 194 -2.46 6.65 -3.60
CA THR A 194 -1.54 7.58 -2.92
C THR A 194 -1.92 9.03 -3.20
N MET A 195 -2.25 9.38 -4.46
CA MET A 195 -2.72 10.72 -4.82
C MET A 195 -3.99 11.10 -4.06
N VAL A 196 -5.00 10.22 -4.07
CA VAL A 196 -6.27 10.45 -3.35
C VAL A 196 -6.04 10.54 -1.83
N HIS A 197 -5.22 9.65 -1.28
CA HIS A 197 -4.93 9.61 0.15
C HIS A 197 -4.23 10.88 0.63
N VAL A 198 -3.20 11.35 -0.09
CA VAL A 198 -2.49 12.60 0.25
C VAL A 198 -3.43 13.79 0.14
N TYR A 199 -4.26 13.86 -0.90
CA TYR A 199 -5.26 14.92 -1.04
C TYR A 199 -6.20 14.99 0.18
N LEU A 200 -6.77 13.84 0.59
CA LEU A 200 -7.69 13.77 1.74
C LEU A 200 -7.02 14.01 3.10
N VAL A 201 -5.70 13.90 3.21
CA VAL A 201 -4.96 14.19 4.45
C VAL A 201 -4.63 15.68 4.56
N MET A 202 -4.46 16.38 3.44
CA MET A 202 -4.07 17.79 3.39
C MET A 202 -5.29 18.74 3.36
N TYR A 203 -6.48 18.22 3.07
CA TYR A 203 -7.76 18.92 3.12
C TYR A 203 -8.44 18.71 4.47
#